data_AF-A0A9E0CF48-F1
#
_entry.id   AF-A0A9E0CF48-F1
#
_cell.length_a   1.000
_cell.length_b   1.000
_cell.length_c   1.000
_cell.angle_alpha   90.00
_cell.angle_beta   90.00
_cell.angle_gamma   90.00
#
_symmetry.space_group_name_H-M   'P 1'
#
loop_
_entity.id
_entity.type
_entity.pdbx_description
1 polymer ?
#
loop_
_entity_poly.entity_id
_entity_poly.type
_entity_poly.pdbx_seq_one_letter_code
_entity_poly.pdbx_strand_id
1 'polypeptide(L)'
;MPKSLMRVSMMIRRDQHDMLQKMGVNISGYVRDLIDDRVSNNTVIINVGEDTKKIYDQIISHSGEHDRELEPFLREALRNMLAEKIKQMQTLQKNFKN
;
A
#
# COMPACT_ATOMS: atom_id res chain seq x y z
N MET A 1 -7.37 15.65 23.47
CA MET A 1 -8.23 16.76 23.03
C MET A 1 -9.13 16.27 21.91
N PRO A 2 -10.43 16.58 21.89
CA PRO A 2 -11.29 16.25 20.75
C PRO A 2 -10.73 16.95 19.51
N LYS A 3 -10.35 16.18 18.49
CA LYS A 3 -9.83 16.74 17.24
C LYS A 3 -10.98 17.49 16.54
N SER A 4 -10.76 18.75 16.17
CA SER A 4 -11.72 19.51 15.37
C SER A 4 -11.85 18.90 13.98
N LEU A 5 -13.09 18.75 13.49
CA LEU A 5 -13.34 18.24 12.15
C LEU A 5 -13.37 19.40 11.15
N MET A 6 -12.75 19.21 9.98
CA MET A 6 -12.81 20.15 8.86
C MET A 6 -13.68 19.56 7.74
N ARG A 7 -14.53 20.41 7.13
CA ARG A 7 -15.36 20.00 5.99
C ARG A 7 -14.55 20.07 4.70
N VAL A 8 -14.55 18.98 3.95
CA VAL A 8 -13.94 18.90 2.61
C VAL A 8 -15.05 18.65 1.58
N SER A 9 -15.02 19.36 0.46
CA SER A 9 -15.89 19.12 -0.69
C SER A 9 -15.05 18.53 -1.82
N MET A 10 -15.50 17.42 -2.41
CA MET A 10 -14.77 16.72 -3.46
C MET A 10 -15.71 16.29 -4.57
N MET A 11 -15.22 16.36 -5.80
CA MET A 11 -15.91 15.82 -6.98
C MET A 11 -15.35 14.44 -7.27
N ILE A 12 -16.23 13.45 -7.40
CA ILE A 12 -15.87 12.09 -7.82
C ILE A 12 -16.66 11.72 -9.07
N ARG A 13 -16.13 10.79 -9.85
CA ARG A 13 -16.84 10.31 -11.03
C ARG A 13 -18.03 9.44 -10.61
N ARG A 14 -19.04 9.37 -11.49
CA ARG A 14 -20.27 8.62 -11.23
C ARG A 14 -20.02 7.11 -11.07
N ASP A 15 -19.14 6.53 -11.88
CA ASP A 15 -18.72 5.12 -11.77
C ASP A 15 -18.14 4.80 -10.39
N GLN A 16 -17.29 5.69 -9.87
CA GLN A 16 -16.67 5.53 -8.55
C GLN A 16 -17.70 5.65 -7.43
N HIS A 17 -18.61 6.63 -7.54
CA HIS A 17 -19.70 6.81 -6.58
C HIS A 17 -20.59 5.56 -6.52
N ASP A 18 -20.98 5.02 -7.68
CA ASP A 18 -21.85 3.86 -7.77
C ASP A 18 -21.17 2.59 -7.23
N MET A 19 -19.86 2.43 -7.45
CA MET A 19 -19.08 1.35 -6.85
C MET A 19 -19.05 1.46 -5.31
N LEU A 20 -18.77 2.65 -4.78
CA LEU A 20 -18.73 2.87 -3.33
C LEU A 20 -20.12 2.63 -2.69
N GLN A 21 -21.20 3.04 -3.35
CA GLN A 21 -22.55 2.73 -2.87
C GLN A 21 -22.85 1.23 -2.86
N LYS A 22 -22.48 0.50 -3.93
CA LYS A 22 -22.66 -0.96 -3.99
C LYS A 22 -21.89 -1.69 -2.90
N MET A 23 -20.74 -1.15 -2.50
CA MET A 23 -19.93 -1.67 -1.40
C MET A 23 -20.48 -1.32 -0.01
N GLY A 24 -21.56 -0.51 0.07
CA GLY A 24 -22.19 -0.11 1.33
C GLY A 24 -21.32 0.82 2.20
N VAL A 25 -20.28 1.44 1.63
CA VAL A 25 -19.33 2.28 2.38
C VAL A 25 -19.78 3.74 2.44
N ASN A 26 -19.63 4.35 3.62
CA ASN A 26 -19.75 5.80 3.78
C ASN A 26 -18.51 6.48 3.17
N ILE A 27 -18.71 7.30 2.14
CA ILE A 27 -17.64 7.99 1.42
C ILE A 27 -16.77 8.84 2.37
N SER A 28 -17.37 9.55 3.33
CA SER A 28 -16.62 10.36 4.30
C SER A 28 -15.80 9.52 5.27
N GLY A 29 -16.29 8.32 5.62
CA GLY A 29 -15.54 7.34 6.40
C GLY A 29 -14.37 6.79 5.59
N TYR A 30 -14.66 6.27 4.40
CA TYR A 30 -13.67 5.70 3.49
C TYR A 30 -12.53 6.69 3.16
N VAL A 31 -12.86 7.95 2.85
CA VAL A 31 -11.85 8.97 2.58
C VAL A 31 -11.04 9.31 3.82
N ARG A 32 -11.66 9.33 5.01
CA ARG A 32 -10.94 9.56 6.27
C ARG A 32 -9.97 8.42 6.56
N ASP A 33 -10.40 7.17 6.41
CA ASP A 33 -9.57 6.00 6.63
C ASP A 33 -8.38 5.99 5.66
N LEU A 34 -8.62 6.29 4.37
CA LEU A 34 -7.54 6.46 3.40
C LEU A 34 -6.56 7.60 3.74
N ILE A 35 -7.07 8.71 4.28
CA ILE A 35 -6.21 9.81 4.75
C ILE A 35 -5.39 9.32 5.93
N ASP A 36 -6.01 8.71 6.93
CA ASP A 36 -5.36 8.21 8.15
C ASP A 36 -4.29 7.15 7.80
N ASP A 37 -4.57 6.23 6.89
CA ASP A 37 -3.60 5.26 6.36
C ASP A 37 -2.45 5.96 5.65
N ARG A 38 -2.72 7.02 4.88
CA ARG A 38 -1.71 7.76 4.13
C ARG A 38 -0.83 8.65 5.00
N VAL A 39 -1.37 9.24 6.07
CA VAL A 39 -0.61 10.06 7.04
C VAL A 39 -0.07 9.24 8.22
N SER A 40 -0.41 7.97 8.33
CA SER A 40 0.20 7.07 9.30
C SER A 40 1.71 6.95 9.02
N ASN A 41 2.52 7.20 10.04
CA ASN A 41 4.00 7.13 9.94
C ASN A 41 4.52 5.71 9.66
N ASN A 42 3.67 4.69 9.77
CA ASN A 42 4.07 3.29 9.76
C ASN A 42 3.24 2.44 8.79
N THR A 43 2.39 3.05 7.96
CA THR A 43 1.57 2.32 6.98
C THR A 43 2.20 2.42 5.61
N VAL A 44 2.40 1.27 4.97
CA VAL A 44 2.91 1.21 3.59
C VAL A 44 1.81 0.62 2.70
N ILE A 45 1.31 1.41 1.76
CA ILE A 45 0.35 0.97 0.75
C ILE A 45 1.13 0.62 -0.51
N ILE A 46 1.06 -0.65 -0.93
CA ILE A 46 1.75 -1.15 -2.14
C ILE A 46 0.70 -1.59 -3.15
N ASN A 47 0.73 -1.00 -4.34
CA ASN A 47 -0.03 -1.51 -5.48
C ASN A 47 0.72 -2.71 -6.07
N VAL A 48 0.05 -3.86 -6.11
CA VAL A 48 0.62 -5.12 -6.60
C VAL A 48 -0.19 -5.65 -7.80
N GLY A 49 0.42 -6.54 -8.59
CA GLY A 49 -0.28 -7.24 -9.67
C GLY A 49 -1.28 -8.28 -9.16
N GLU A 50 -2.16 -8.75 -10.05
CA GLU A 50 -3.22 -9.71 -9.68
C GLU A 50 -2.68 -11.01 -9.06
N ASP A 51 -1.58 -11.54 -9.60
CA ASP A 51 -1.02 -12.80 -9.11
C ASP A 51 -0.43 -12.65 -7.71
N THR A 52 0.26 -11.55 -7.45
CA THR A 52 0.76 -11.22 -6.10
C THR A 52 -0.39 -11.05 -5.12
N LYS A 53 -1.48 -10.41 -5.54
CA LYS A 53 -2.68 -10.26 -4.72
C LYS A 53 -3.31 -11.62 -4.38
N LYS A 54 -3.45 -12.52 -5.36
CA LYS A 54 -3.98 -13.88 -5.11
C LYS A 54 -3.15 -14.65 -4.09
N ILE A 55 -1.83 -14.57 -4.19
CA ILE A 55 -0.93 -15.23 -3.22
C ILE A 55 -1.12 -14.63 -1.83
N TYR A 56 -1.16 -13.30 -1.73
CA TYR A 56 -1.42 -12.61 -0.46
C TYR A 56 -2.75 -13.04 0.15
N ASP A 57 -3.84 -13.00 -0.63
CA ASP A 57 -5.18 -13.38 -0.17
C ASP A 57 -5.19 -14.84 0.30
N GLN A 58 -4.50 -15.75 -0.40
CA GLN A 58 -4.38 -17.15 0.02
C GLN A 58 -3.62 -17.31 1.34
N ILE A 59 -2.48 -16.64 1.50
CA ILE A 59 -1.68 -16.75 2.73
C ILE A 59 -2.49 -16.22 3.92
N ILE A 60 -2.98 -14.99 3.82
CA ILE A 60 -3.67 -14.30 4.91
C ILE A 60 -5.03 -14.94 5.26
N SER A 61 -5.78 -15.45 4.26
CA SER A 61 -7.06 -16.12 4.53
C SER A 61 -6.94 -17.44 5.29
N HIS A 62 -5.79 -18.12 5.19
CA HIS A 62 -5.55 -19.40 5.86
C HIS A 62 -4.79 -19.25 7.17
N SER A 63 -4.01 -18.18 7.33
CA SER A 63 -3.10 -18.06 8.45
C SER A 63 -3.68 -17.26 9.63
N GLY A 64 -4.75 -16.48 9.43
CA GLY A 64 -5.29 -15.59 10.48
C GLY A 64 -4.28 -14.52 10.91
N GLU A 65 -3.17 -14.39 10.18
CA GLU A 65 -2.01 -13.59 10.53
C GLU A 65 -2.31 -12.11 10.35
N HIS A 66 -1.80 -11.32 11.28
CA HIS A 66 -1.86 -9.87 11.24
C HIS A 66 -0.62 -9.31 10.51
N ASP A 67 -0.71 -8.06 10.01
CA ASP A 67 0.38 -7.37 9.30
C ASP A 67 1.75 -7.39 10.00
N ARG A 68 1.77 -7.57 11.34
CA ARG A 68 2.99 -7.71 12.13
C ARG A 68 3.82 -8.95 11.79
N GLU A 69 3.19 -10.02 11.35
CA GLU A 69 3.86 -11.28 11.00
C GLU A 69 4.39 -11.23 9.56
N LEU A 70 3.79 -10.41 8.70
CA LEU A 70 4.27 -10.15 7.34
C LEU A 70 5.49 -9.20 7.33
N GLU A 71 5.57 -8.28 8.29
CA GLU A 71 6.60 -7.23 8.33
C GLU A 71 8.05 -7.76 8.21
N PRO A 72 8.48 -8.83 8.91
CA PRO A 72 9.83 -9.37 8.77
C PRO A 72 10.17 -9.82 7.34
N PHE A 73 9.23 -10.48 6.67
CA PHE A 73 9.40 -10.95 5.29
C PHE A 73 9.43 -9.76 4.31
N LEU A 74 8.57 -8.77 4.51
CA LEU A 74 8.59 -7.55 3.71
C LEU A 74 9.92 -6.80 3.86
N ARG A 75 10.44 -6.70 5.10
CA ARG A 75 11.73 -6.07 5.40
C ARG A 75 12.89 -6.79 4.71
N GLU A 76 12.86 -8.12 4.68
CA GLU A 76 13.87 -8.91 3.96
C GLU A 76 13.79 -8.69 2.45
N ALA A 77 12.59 -8.71 1.87
CA ALA A 77 12.40 -8.43 0.44
C ALA A 77 12.94 -7.04 0.04
N LEU A 78 12.71 -6.02 0.87
CA LEU A 78 13.25 -4.68 0.65
C LEU A 78 14.78 -4.63 0.71
N ARG A 79 15.42 -5.37 1.63
CA ARG A 79 16.89 -5.49 1.69
C ARG A 79 17.45 -6.12 0.42
N ASN A 80 16.82 -7.19 -0.05
CA ASN A 80 17.23 -7.89 -1.26
C ASN A 80 17.08 -6.99 -2.49
N MET A 81 15.96 -6.26 -2.60
CA MET A 81 15.75 -5.27 -3.66
C MET A 81 16.83 -4.19 -3.67
N LEU A 82 17.19 -3.66 -2.49
CA LEU A 82 18.26 -2.65 -2.37
C LEU A 82 19.62 -3.20 -2.84
N ALA A 83 19.98 -4.41 -2.40
CA ALA A 83 21.23 -5.05 -2.79
C ALA A 83 21.32 -5.23 -4.31
N GLU A 84 20.23 -5.66 -4.95
CA GLU A 84 20.16 -5.84 -6.39
C GLU A 84 20.27 -4.49 -7.13
N LYS A 85 19.62 -3.44 -6.63
CA LYS A 85 19.75 -2.09 -7.20
C LYS A 85 21.19 -1.55 -7.11
N ILE A 86 21.87 -1.76 -5.98
CA ILE A 86 23.28 -1.39 -5.82
C ILE A 86 24.13 -2.13 -6.85
N LYS A 87 23.95 -3.44 -6.99
CA LYS A 87 24.69 -4.26 -7.96
C LYS A 87 24.47 -3.78 -9.39
N GLN A 88 23.22 -3.48 -9.77
CA GLN A 88 22.89 -2.93 -11.09
C GLN A 88 23.60 -1.59 -11.33
N MET A 89 23.57 -0.68 -10.35
CA MET A 89 24.25 0.62 -10.44
C MET A 89 25.78 0.49 -10.52
N GLN A 90 26.38 -0.45 -9.79
CA GLN A 90 27.82 -0.74 -9.88
C GLN A 90 28.21 -1.30 -11.25
N THR A 91 27.40 -2.20 -11.82
CA THR A 91 27.61 -2.70 -13.18
C THR A 91 27.50 -1.58 -14.20
N LEU A 92 26.48 -0.72 -14.08
CA LEU A 92 26.35 0.47 -14.93
C LEU A 92 27.58 1.37 -14.84
N GLN A 93 28.06 1.67 -13.62
CA GLN A 93 29.26 2.48 -13.41
C GLN A 93 30.51 1.88 -14.07
N LYS A 94 30.68 0.56 -14.01
CA LYS A 94 31.79 -0.14 -14.68
C LYS A 94 31.70 -0.01 -16.19
N ASN A 95 30.49 -0.10 -16.74
CA ASN A 95 30.26 0.03 -18.18
C ASN A 95 30.52 1.46 -18.71
N PHE A 96 30.40 2.49 -17.87
CA PHE A 96 30.74 3.88 -18.21
C PHE A 96 32.21 4.25 -18.02
N LYS A 97 33.00 3.44 -17.30
CA LYS A 97 34.44 3.67 -17.06
C LYS A 97 35.34 2.96 -18.07
N ASN A 98 34.76 2.18 -18.97
CA ASN A 98 35.39 1.63 -20.19
C ASN A 98 34.98 2.47 -21.39
#